data_AF-A0A0C2X4Y2-F1
#
_entry.id   AF-A0A0C2X4Y2-F1
#
_cell.length_a   1.000
_cell.length_b   1.000
_cell.length_c   1.000
_cell.angle_alpha   90.00
_cell.angle_beta   90.00
_cell.angle_gamma   90.00
#
_symmetry.space_group_name_H-M   'P 1'
#
loop_
_entity.id
_entity.type
_entity.pdbx_description
1 polymer ?
#
loop_
_entity_poly.entity_id
_entity_poly.type
_entity_poly.pdbx_seq_one_letter_code
_entity_poly.pdbx_strand_id
1 'polypeptide(L)'
;LDNGGPGTYSQLLILKEQMSRLASDLKIPEDEVYPADYFDLIGGVGFGGLVAIMLGLLRMNVEETIDGLLDVAYSVFPDVSSDMINREANTRNLRRAVEGILRARNVPLEAKMKQDSRKQTRCKMYDAIYAANSAHLNHPQAFRTYSSRGSSLNPTIVDALCATISFPSHFLPVKIGPPRRQQSFVGNVLGANNPTRLLLEEASNMYGKDRRVAQIISLGCGI
;
A
#
# COMPACT_ATOMS: atom_id res chain seq x y z
N LEU A 1 4.11 -7.27 1.50
CA LEU A 1 2.70 -7.53 1.83
C LEU A 1 1.99 -7.96 0.57
N ASP A 2 1.46 -9.17 0.56
CA ASP A 2 0.90 -9.76 -0.64
C ASP A 2 -0.52 -9.23 -0.93
N ASN A 3 -0.94 -9.35 -2.18
CA ASN A 3 -2.31 -9.09 -2.58
C ASN A 3 -3.23 -10.21 -2.08
N GLY A 4 -4.20 -9.86 -1.22
CA GLY A 4 -5.05 -10.87 -0.58
C GLY A 4 -6.49 -10.47 -0.30
N GLY A 5 -6.97 -9.36 -0.87
CA GLY A 5 -8.27 -8.82 -0.48
C GLY A 5 -8.36 -8.58 1.04
N PRO A 6 -9.54 -8.81 1.66
CA PRO A 6 -9.71 -8.79 3.12
C PRO A 6 -8.82 -9.79 3.88
N GLY A 7 -8.34 -10.86 3.21
CA GLY A 7 -7.40 -11.84 3.79
C GLY A 7 -6.06 -11.26 4.21
N THR A 8 -5.75 -10.01 3.83
CA THR A 8 -4.63 -9.22 4.34
C THR A 8 -4.65 -9.07 5.87
N TYR A 9 -5.81 -9.26 6.52
CA TYR A 9 -5.92 -9.29 7.97
C TYR A 9 -4.99 -10.32 8.62
N SER A 10 -4.82 -11.51 8.01
CA SER A 10 -3.90 -12.53 8.50
C SER A 10 -2.44 -12.07 8.48
N GLN A 11 -2.03 -11.32 7.45
CA GLN A 11 -0.69 -10.72 7.37
C GLN A 11 -0.46 -9.74 8.53
N LEU A 12 -1.47 -8.92 8.87
CA LEU A 12 -1.40 -8.00 9.99
C LEU A 12 -1.32 -8.70 11.35
N LEU A 13 -2.04 -9.82 11.54
CA LEU A 13 -1.92 -10.61 12.77
C LEU A 13 -0.52 -11.20 12.95
N ILE A 14 0.09 -11.68 11.87
CA ILE A 14 1.48 -12.18 11.92
C ILE A 14 2.44 -11.04 12.24
N LEU A 15 2.27 -9.87 11.60
CA LEU A 15 3.09 -8.70 11.90
C LEU A 15 2.89 -8.22 13.35
N LYS A 16 1.65 -8.24 13.86
CA LYS A 16 1.31 -7.86 15.23
C LYS A 16 2.11 -8.67 16.23
N GLU A 17 2.10 -10.00 16.11
CA GLU A 17 2.87 -10.89 16.98
C GLU A 17 4.38 -10.56 16.97
N GLN A 18 4.96 -10.26 15.80
CA GLN A 18 6.37 -9.86 15.71
C GLN A 18 6.64 -8.52 16.40
N MET A 19 5.76 -7.54 16.22
CA MET A 19 5.90 -6.21 16.84
C MET A 19 5.65 -6.26 18.36
N SER A 20 4.74 -7.11 18.85
CA SER A 20 4.50 -7.31 20.29
C SER A 20 5.71 -7.93 21.00
N ARG A 21 6.41 -8.88 20.34
CA ARG A 21 7.69 -9.41 20.85
C ARG A 21 8.76 -8.34 20.92
N LEU A 22 8.88 -7.53 19.86
CA LEU A 22 9.81 -6.40 19.84
C LEU A 22 9.50 -5.38 20.94
N ALA A 23 8.22 -5.06 21.17
CA ALA A 23 7.77 -4.19 22.26
C ALA A 23 8.21 -4.73 23.63
N SER A 24 8.03 -6.04 23.84
CA SER A 24 8.44 -6.74 25.06
C SER A 24 9.95 -6.69 25.28
N ASP A 25 10.75 -6.95 24.25
CA ASP A 25 12.22 -6.89 24.30
C ASP A 25 12.72 -5.47 24.61
N LEU A 26 12.06 -4.45 24.04
CA LEU A 26 12.36 -3.04 24.26
C LEU A 26 11.77 -2.46 25.55
N LYS A 27 10.87 -3.20 26.22
CA LYS A 27 10.13 -2.77 27.42
C LYS A 27 9.34 -1.47 27.21
N ILE A 28 8.67 -1.37 26.07
CA ILE A 28 7.78 -0.25 25.72
C ILE A 28 6.36 -0.77 25.43
N PRO A 29 5.32 0.08 25.55
CA PRO A 29 3.96 -0.31 25.18
C PRO A 29 3.84 -0.71 23.69
N GLU A 30 2.99 -1.68 23.37
CA GLU A 30 2.81 -2.17 22.00
C GLU A 30 2.30 -1.09 21.02
N ASP A 31 1.45 -0.19 21.51
CA ASP A 31 0.90 0.94 20.76
C ASP A 31 1.93 2.04 20.46
N GLU A 32 3.09 2.00 21.13
CA GLU A 32 4.23 2.88 20.86
C GLU A 32 5.25 2.28 19.86
N VAL A 33 5.00 1.07 19.33
CA VAL A 33 5.91 0.43 18.37
C VAL A 33 5.39 0.57 16.93
N TYR A 34 6.10 1.37 16.15
CA TYR A 34 5.75 1.67 14.76
C TYR A 34 6.66 0.91 13.79
N PRO A 35 6.13 0.08 12.86
CA PRO A 35 6.97 -0.61 11.86
C PRO A 35 7.88 0.34 11.06
N ALA A 36 7.42 1.57 10.82
CA ALA A 36 8.21 2.63 10.17
C ALA A 36 9.53 3.03 10.86
N ASP A 37 9.76 2.61 12.11
CA ASP A 37 11.02 2.85 12.83
C ASP A 37 12.04 1.71 12.69
N TYR A 38 11.58 0.53 12.27
CA TYR A 38 12.40 -0.69 12.26
C TYR A 38 12.65 -1.23 10.85
N PHE A 39 11.85 -0.82 9.86
CA PHE A 39 12.03 -1.20 8.47
C PHE A 39 12.46 0.00 7.61
N ASP A 40 13.42 -0.23 6.72
CA ASP A 40 13.88 0.78 5.77
C ASP A 40 12.93 0.93 4.57
N LEU A 41 12.29 -0.17 4.16
CA LEU A 41 11.49 -0.25 2.95
C LEU A 41 10.30 -1.21 3.15
N ILE A 42 9.11 -0.75 2.80
CA ILE A 42 7.88 -1.55 2.77
C ILE A 42 7.29 -1.55 1.36
N GLY A 43 6.64 -2.64 0.99
CA GLY A 43 5.91 -2.70 -0.26
C GLY A 43 4.73 -3.64 -0.25
N GLY A 44 3.79 -3.36 -1.14
CA GLY A 44 2.53 -4.06 -1.19
C GLY A 44 1.76 -3.93 -2.50
N VAL A 45 0.82 -4.86 -2.71
CA VAL A 45 -0.10 -4.87 -3.84
C VAL A 45 -1.51 -5.09 -3.32
N GLY A 46 -2.52 -4.48 -3.94
CA GLY A 46 -3.90 -4.64 -3.48
C GLY A 46 -4.10 -4.04 -2.09
N PHE A 47 -4.83 -4.77 -1.26
CA PHE A 47 -4.96 -4.44 0.17
C PHE A 47 -3.62 -4.51 0.92
N GLY A 48 -2.65 -5.31 0.47
CA GLY A 48 -1.28 -5.25 0.98
C GLY A 48 -0.60 -3.91 0.69
N GLY A 49 -0.95 -3.26 -0.42
CA GLY A 49 -0.52 -1.89 -0.76
C GLY A 49 -1.15 -0.83 0.15
N LEU A 50 -2.43 -1.00 0.50
CA LEU A 50 -3.10 -0.17 1.52
C LEU A 50 -2.37 -0.25 2.86
N VAL A 51 -2.15 -1.48 3.34
CA VAL A 51 -1.44 -1.73 4.60
C VAL A 51 -0.02 -1.18 4.57
N ALA A 52 0.70 -1.33 3.46
CA ALA A 52 2.05 -0.76 3.32
C ALA A 52 2.05 0.76 3.56
N ILE A 53 1.11 1.49 2.95
CA ILE A 53 1.02 2.95 3.09
C ILE A 53 0.57 3.37 4.49
N MET A 54 -0.36 2.63 5.11
CA MET A 54 -0.77 2.89 6.49
C MET A 54 0.41 2.76 7.46
N LEU A 55 1.17 1.67 7.37
CA LEU A 55 2.31 1.41 8.25
C LEU A 55 3.51 2.34 7.99
N GLY A 56 3.77 2.67 6.72
CA GLY A 56 4.92 3.49 6.32
C GLY A 56 4.63 4.97 6.23
N LEU A 57 4.08 5.38 5.09
CA LEU A 57 3.84 6.78 4.79
C LEU A 57 2.96 7.48 5.86
N LEU A 58 1.92 6.82 6.34
CA LEU A 58 1.02 7.36 7.38
C LEU A 58 1.48 7.05 8.81
N ARG A 59 2.54 6.23 8.95
CA ARG A 59 3.20 5.89 10.21
C ARG A 59 2.22 5.41 11.29
N MET A 60 1.34 4.50 10.92
CA MET A 60 0.39 3.85 11.83
C MET A 60 1.06 2.66 12.54
N ASN A 61 0.67 2.40 13.79
CA ASN A 61 1.01 1.13 14.44
C ASN A 61 0.12 -0.01 13.88
N VAL A 62 0.38 -1.25 14.30
CA VAL A 62 -0.30 -2.42 13.71
C VAL A 62 -1.80 -2.45 14.05
N GLU A 63 -2.19 -2.06 15.27
CA GLU A 63 -3.59 -2.05 15.70
C GLU A 63 -4.41 -1.01 14.92
N GLU A 64 -3.89 0.21 14.82
CA GLU A 64 -4.51 1.27 14.02
C GLU A 64 -4.69 0.84 12.55
N THR A 65 -3.72 0.07 12.04
CA THR A 65 -3.74 -0.43 10.66
C THR A 65 -4.74 -1.56 10.47
N ILE A 66 -4.96 -2.39 11.49
CA ILE A 66 -6.03 -3.40 11.51
C ILE A 66 -7.40 -2.71 11.40
N ASP A 67 -7.65 -1.71 12.23
CA ASP A 67 -8.92 -0.97 12.22
C ASP A 67 -9.15 -0.30 10.86
N GLY A 68 -8.13 0.38 10.33
CA GLY A 68 -8.19 1.00 9.01
C GLY A 68 -8.42 0.01 7.86
N LEU A 69 -7.84 -1.20 7.93
CA LEU A 69 -8.08 -2.25 6.94
C LEU A 69 -9.54 -2.73 6.99
N LEU A 70 -10.07 -2.98 8.20
CA LEU A 70 -11.44 -3.45 8.39
C LEU A 70 -12.45 -2.41 7.92
N ASP A 71 -12.24 -1.12 8.24
CA ASP A 71 -13.10 -0.02 7.80
C ASP A 71 -13.20 0.06 6.27
N VAL A 72 -12.07 -0.07 5.56
CA VAL A 72 -12.09 -0.10 4.08
C VAL A 72 -12.78 -1.36 3.58
N ALA A 73 -12.49 -2.53 4.17
CA ALA A 73 -13.10 -3.79 3.76
C ALA A 73 -14.64 -3.74 3.91
N TYR A 74 -15.17 -3.29 5.05
CA TYR A 74 -16.61 -3.16 5.28
C TYR A 74 -17.26 -2.10 4.39
N SER A 75 -16.57 -0.98 4.14
CA SER A 75 -17.10 0.06 3.25
C SER A 75 -17.26 -0.43 1.81
N VAL A 76 -16.37 -1.31 1.37
CA VAL A 76 -16.27 -1.77 -0.02
C VAL A 76 -17.03 -3.07 -0.26
N PHE A 77 -17.13 -3.93 0.75
CA PHE A 77 -17.83 -5.20 0.71
C PHE A 77 -18.86 -5.30 1.86
N PRO A 78 -19.90 -4.44 1.87
CA PRO A 78 -20.82 -4.33 3.01
C PRO A 78 -21.77 -5.52 3.18
N ASP A 79 -22.03 -6.31 2.13
CA ASP A 79 -23.01 -7.39 2.16
C ASP A 79 -22.66 -8.53 1.20
N VAL A 80 -22.69 -9.77 1.70
CA VAL A 80 -22.48 -11.02 0.92
C VAL A 80 -23.76 -11.49 0.23
N SER A 81 -24.89 -10.82 0.48
CA SER A 81 -26.25 -11.23 0.11
C SER A 81 -26.73 -10.70 -1.25
N SER A 82 -25.99 -9.77 -1.86
CA SER A 82 -26.28 -9.22 -3.18
C SER A 82 -25.37 -9.86 -4.23
N ASP A 83 -25.92 -10.80 -5.01
CA ASP A 83 -25.21 -11.48 -6.10
C ASP A 83 -24.68 -10.54 -7.21
N MET A 84 -25.12 -9.28 -7.24
CA MET A 84 -24.72 -8.31 -8.26
C MET A 84 -23.62 -7.35 -7.76
N ILE A 85 -22.41 -7.54 -8.28
CA ILE A 85 -21.28 -6.62 -8.06
C ILE A 85 -21.55 -5.28 -8.77
N ASN A 86 -21.64 -4.20 -8.00
CA ASN A 86 -21.75 -2.84 -8.52
C ASN A 86 -20.38 -2.13 -8.51
N ARG A 87 -19.68 -2.16 -9.66
CA ARG A 87 -18.31 -1.64 -9.78
C ARG A 87 -18.22 -0.14 -9.51
N GLU A 88 -19.22 0.63 -9.92
CA GLU A 88 -19.31 2.07 -9.71
C GLU A 88 -19.46 2.41 -8.22
N ALA A 89 -20.35 1.71 -7.51
CA ALA A 89 -20.55 1.87 -6.08
C ALA A 89 -19.28 1.50 -5.31
N ASN A 90 -18.68 0.35 -5.60
CA ASN A 90 -17.45 -0.11 -4.97
C ASN A 90 -16.30 0.89 -5.17
N THR A 91 -16.15 1.43 -6.38
CA THR A 91 -15.12 2.43 -6.69
C THR A 91 -15.32 3.71 -5.88
N ARG A 92 -16.56 4.18 -5.75
CA ARG A 92 -16.88 5.37 -4.94
C ARG A 92 -16.64 5.12 -3.46
N ASN A 93 -17.05 3.96 -2.94
CA ASN A 93 -16.87 3.59 -1.54
C ASN A 93 -15.39 3.45 -1.18
N LEU A 94 -14.60 2.78 -2.03
CA LEU A 94 -13.16 2.63 -1.85
C LEU A 94 -12.47 3.99 -1.78
N ARG A 95 -12.76 4.89 -2.73
CA ARG A 95 -12.19 6.24 -2.73
C ARG A 95 -12.55 6.98 -1.45
N ARG A 96 -13.82 6.96 -1.04
CA ARG A 96 -14.28 7.63 0.19
C ARG A 96 -13.58 7.09 1.44
N ALA A 97 -13.42 5.77 1.54
CA ALA A 97 -12.78 5.14 2.68
C ALA A 97 -11.29 5.52 2.77
N VAL A 98 -10.57 5.47 1.64
CA VAL A 98 -9.17 5.90 1.56
C VAL A 98 -9.02 7.40 1.90
N GLU A 99 -9.88 8.26 1.38
CA GLU A 99 -9.88 9.69 1.76
C GLU A 99 -10.15 9.88 3.26
N GLY A 100 -11.01 9.05 3.86
CA GLY A 100 -11.27 9.05 5.30
C GLY A 100 -10.01 8.79 6.12
N ILE A 101 -9.24 7.76 5.76
CA ILE A 101 -7.95 7.44 6.41
C ILE A 101 -6.99 8.62 6.34
N LEU A 102 -6.85 9.24 5.16
CA LEU A 102 -5.94 10.39 4.98
C LEU A 102 -6.38 11.59 5.82
N ARG A 103 -7.68 11.91 5.85
CA ARG A 103 -8.22 13.00 6.68
C ARG A 103 -7.97 12.74 8.17
N ALA A 104 -8.19 11.52 8.65
CA ALA A 104 -7.92 11.14 10.04
C ALA A 104 -6.43 11.32 10.43
N ARG A 105 -5.52 11.22 9.46
CA ARG A 105 -4.08 11.43 9.64
C ARG A 105 -3.60 12.83 9.26
N ASN A 106 -4.52 13.79 9.03
CA ASN A 106 -4.21 15.16 8.62
C ASN A 106 -3.36 15.24 7.33
N VAL A 107 -3.54 14.29 6.41
CA VAL A 107 -2.86 14.27 5.11
C VAL A 107 -3.80 14.87 4.04
N PRO A 108 -3.38 15.92 3.31
CA PRO A 108 -4.17 16.49 2.22
C PRO A 108 -4.48 15.45 1.14
N LEU A 109 -5.66 15.51 0.53
CA LEU A 109 -6.08 14.53 -0.49
C LEU A 109 -5.30 14.68 -1.81
N GLU A 110 -4.79 15.88 -2.04
CA GLU A 110 -3.95 16.26 -3.16
C GLU A 110 -2.48 15.85 -2.95
N ALA A 111 -2.14 15.36 -1.74
CA ALA A 111 -0.79 14.92 -1.42
C ALA A 111 -0.35 13.82 -2.39
N LYS A 112 0.82 14.05 -2.99
CA LYS A 112 1.44 13.14 -3.94
C LYS A 112 2.21 12.05 -3.21
N MET A 113 2.35 10.89 -3.85
CA MET A 113 3.16 9.77 -3.36
C MET A 113 4.60 10.23 -3.09
N LYS A 114 5.21 10.89 -4.07
CA LYS A 114 6.52 11.52 -3.91
C LYS A 114 6.36 12.99 -3.49
N GLN A 115 6.97 13.35 -2.36
CA GLN A 115 7.09 14.73 -1.89
C GLN A 115 8.57 15.16 -1.93
N ASP A 116 8.85 16.32 -2.52
CA ASP A 116 10.22 16.83 -2.69
C ASP A 116 10.84 17.37 -1.38
N SER A 117 10.04 17.53 -0.32
CA SER A 117 10.39 18.19 0.94
C SER A 117 10.40 17.26 2.17
N ARG A 118 10.89 16.02 2.03
CA ARG A 118 11.09 15.10 3.18
C ARG A 118 12.14 15.52 4.21
N LYS A 119 12.70 16.74 4.12
CA LYS A 119 13.53 17.30 5.21
C LYS A 119 12.77 17.42 6.54
N GLN A 120 11.46 17.14 6.60
CA GLN A 120 10.60 17.34 7.77
C GLN A 120 9.85 16.08 8.28
N THR A 121 9.94 14.91 7.64
CA THR A 121 9.20 13.72 8.12
C THR A 121 10.08 12.83 9.01
N ARG A 122 9.62 12.52 10.22
CA ARG A 122 10.26 11.57 11.15
C ARG A 122 10.31 10.12 10.62
N CYS A 123 9.50 9.79 9.61
CA CYS A 123 9.45 8.46 8.99
C CYS A 123 10.65 8.25 8.06
N LYS A 124 11.53 7.31 8.43
CA LYS A 124 12.69 6.89 7.63
C LYS A 124 12.34 5.83 6.58
N MET A 125 11.21 5.14 6.77
CA MET A 125 10.75 4.10 5.87
C MET A 125 10.31 4.67 4.52
N TYR A 126 10.65 3.95 3.46
CA TYR A 126 10.18 4.18 2.11
C TYR A 126 9.11 3.18 1.72
N ASP A 127 8.21 3.58 0.83
CA ASP A 127 7.08 2.77 0.40
C ASP A 127 7.11 2.61 -1.12
N ALA A 128 6.81 1.39 -1.57
CA ALA A 128 6.58 1.07 -2.97
C ALA A 128 5.33 0.18 -3.10
N ILE A 129 4.27 0.71 -3.70
CA ILE A 129 3.06 -0.07 -4.02
C ILE A 129 2.95 -0.28 -5.52
N TYR A 130 2.33 -1.37 -5.94
CA TYR A 130 2.32 -1.75 -7.36
C TYR A 130 0.90 -1.81 -7.92
N ALA A 131 0.75 -1.25 -9.12
CA ALA A 131 -0.44 -1.39 -9.96
C ALA A 131 0.02 -1.71 -11.39
N ALA A 132 -0.89 -2.11 -12.27
CA ALA A 132 -0.59 -2.34 -13.68
C ALA A 132 -1.47 -1.45 -14.55
N ASN A 133 -0.92 -1.04 -15.70
CA ASN A 133 -1.75 -0.41 -16.72
C ASN A 133 -2.78 -1.45 -17.21
N SER A 134 -4.05 -1.07 -17.33
CA SER A 134 -5.13 -2.00 -17.70
C SER A 134 -4.93 -2.63 -19.08
N ALA A 135 -4.13 -2.02 -19.96
CA ALA A 135 -3.74 -2.59 -21.26
C ALA A 135 -2.53 -3.53 -21.19
N HIS A 136 -1.73 -3.47 -20.11
CA HIS A 136 -0.46 -4.19 -19.95
C HIS A 136 -0.31 -4.74 -18.52
N LEU A 137 -1.09 -5.77 -18.19
CA LEU A 137 -1.16 -6.34 -16.82
C LEU A 137 0.12 -7.04 -16.35
N ASN A 138 1.00 -7.42 -17.29
CA ASN A 138 2.28 -8.09 -17.04
C ASN A 138 3.45 -7.13 -16.77
N HIS A 139 3.19 -5.81 -16.72
CA HIS A 139 4.20 -4.79 -16.43
C HIS A 139 3.81 -4.06 -15.14
N PRO A 140 4.30 -4.53 -13.97
CA PRO A 140 4.13 -3.82 -12.70
C PRO A 140 4.67 -2.40 -12.80
N GLN A 141 3.86 -1.44 -12.37
CA GLN A 141 4.26 -0.05 -12.17
C GLN A 141 4.27 0.26 -10.68
N ALA A 142 5.45 0.60 -10.17
CA ALA A 142 5.59 1.03 -8.79
C ALA A 142 5.25 2.51 -8.63
N PHE A 143 4.36 2.81 -7.67
CA PHE A 143 4.15 4.13 -7.11
C PHE A 143 4.96 4.22 -5.82
N ARG A 144 5.92 5.14 -5.82
CA ARG A 144 6.98 5.23 -4.80
C ARG A 144 6.84 6.50 -4.01
N THR A 145 7.25 6.44 -2.74
CA THR A 145 7.31 7.64 -1.92
C THR A 145 8.65 8.39 -2.11
N TYR A 146 9.63 7.79 -2.80
CA TYR A 146 10.97 8.36 -3.08
C TYR A 146 11.21 8.62 -4.57
N SER A 147 12.23 9.43 -4.84
CA SER A 147 12.73 9.68 -6.20
C SER A 147 13.45 8.43 -6.74
N SER A 148 13.06 8.00 -7.93
CA SER A 148 13.77 6.99 -8.72
C SER A 148 14.38 7.64 -9.97
N ARG A 149 15.30 6.95 -10.64
CA ARG A 149 15.90 7.46 -11.89
C ARG A 149 14.84 7.48 -13.00
N GLY A 150 14.76 8.58 -13.75
CA GLY A 150 13.85 8.74 -14.89
C GLY A 150 12.55 9.47 -14.53
N SER A 151 11.67 9.60 -15.54
CA SER A 151 10.34 10.19 -15.35
C SER A 151 9.35 9.11 -14.96
N SER A 152 8.74 9.24 -13.77
CA SER A 152 7.68 8.35 -13.31
C SER A 152 6.40 9.15 -13.06
N LEU A 153 5.24 8.50 -13.19
CA LEU A 153 3.99 9.08 -12.71
C LEU A 153 4.08 9.34 -11.19
N ASN A 154 3.56 10.48 -10.76
CA ASN A 154 3.42 10.83 -9.35
C ASN A 154 1.93 11.05 -9.02
N PRO A 155 1.15 9.97 -8.83
CA PRO A 155 -0.25 10.08 -8.44
C PRO A 155 -0.41 10.71 -7.04
N THR A 156 -1.63 11.13 -6.73
CA THR A 156 -2.01 11.36 -5.32
C THR A 156 -1.95 10.03 -4.57
N ILE A 157 -1.80 10.08 -3.25
CA ILE A 157 -1.85 8.87 -2.41
C ILE A 157 -3.18 8.14 -2.62
N VAL A 158 -4.30 8.90 -2.69
CA VAL A 158 -5.64 8.35 -2.94
C VAL A 158 -5.70 7.58 -4.26
N ASP A 159 -5.22 8.18 -5.36
CA ASP A 159 -5.28 7.53 -6.68
C ASP A 159 -4.36 6.30 -6.74
N ALA A 160 -3.20 6.35 -6.07
CA ALA A 160 -2.26 5.23 -6.01
C ALA A 160 -2.88 4.03 -5.26
N LEU A 161 -3.50 4.30 -4.11
CA LEU A 161 -4.20 3.30 -3.30
C LEU A 161 -5.41 2.72 -4.02
N CYS A 162 -6.24 3.57 -4.62
CA CYS A 162 -7.37 3.08 -5.42
C CYS A 162 -6.88 2.23 -6.60
N ALA A 163 -5.81 2.65 -7.29
CA ALA A 163 -5.26 1.91 -8.42
C ALA A 163 -4.73 0.53 -8.02
N THR A 164 -3.99 0.41 -6.91
CA THR A 164 -3.45 -0.88 -6.46
C THR A 164 -4.54 -1.82 -5.95
N ILE A 165 -5.65 -1.31 -5.40
CA ILE A 165 -6.76 -2.13 -4.88
C ILE A 165 -7.77 -2.51 -5.98
N SER A 166 -7.97 -1.66 -6.99
CA SER A 166 -8.99 -1.84 -8.03
C SER A 166 -8.77 -3.08 -8.89
N PHE A 167 -9.37 -4.20 -8.49
CA PHE A 167 -9.44 -5.41 -9.29
C PHE A 167 -10.57 -5.33 -10.34
N PRO A 168 -10.33 -5.68 -11.62
CA PRO A 168 -11.29 -5.44 -12.70
C PRO A 168 -12.69 -6.03 -12.50
N SER A 169 -12.82 -7.17 -11.82
CA SER A 169 -14.13 -7.77 -11.55
C SER A 169 -14.96 -7.00 -10.52
N HIS A 170 -14.34 -6.17 -9.67
CA HIS A 170 -15.00 -5.50 -8.54
C HIS A 170 -15.03 -3.97 -8.64
N PHE A 171 -14.12 -3.36 -9.41
CA PHE A 171 -13.94 -1.91 -9.45
C PHE A 171 -13.70 -1.41 -10.87
N LEU A 172 -13.93 -0.12 -11.09
CA LEU A 172 -13.50 0.58 -12.29
C LEU A 172 -11.98 0.87 -12.23
N PRO A 173 -11.27 0.89 -13.38
CA PRO A 173 -9.88 1.32 -13.43
C PRO A 173 -9.70 2.77 -12.99
N VAL A 174 -8.55 3.08 -12.40
CA VAL A 174 -8.21 4.45 -11.95
C VAL A 174 -7.38 5.15 -13.01
N LYS A 175 -7.80 6.35 -13.42
CA LYS A 175 -7.07 7.16 -14.40
C LYS A 175 -6.01 8.00 -13.70
N ILE A 176 -4.74 7.80 -14.05
CA ILE A 176 -3.59 8.52 -13.50
C ILE A 176 -2.79 9.17 -14.63
N GLY A 177 -2.37 10.42 -14.42
CA GLY A 177 -1.54 11.17 -15.36
C GLY A 177 -2.15 12.50 -15.76
N PRO A 178 -1.45 13.29 -16.58
CA PRO A 178 -1.94 14.58 -17.04
C PRO A 178 -3.15 14.39 -17.97
N PRO A 179 -4.10 15.35 -18.06
CA PRO A 179 -5.38 15.17 -18.74
C PRO A 179 -5.30 14.58 -20.17
N ARG A 180 -4.27 14.95 -20.95
CA ARG A 180 -4.08 14.49 -22.33
C ARG A 180 -3.27 13.19 -22.49
N ARG A 181 -2.71 12.65 -21.40
CA ARG A 181 -1.92 11.40 -21.39
C ARG A 181 -2.27 10.51 -20.20
N GLN A 182 -3.55 10.54 -19.79
CA GLN A 182 -4.03 9.68 -18.70
C GLN A 182 -3.88 8.21 -19.11
N GLN A 183 -3.47 7.41 -18.14
CA GLN A 183 -3.39 5.96 -18.25
C GLN A 183 -4.32 5.34 -17.22
N SER A 184 -4.94 4.21 -17.57
CA SER A 184 -5.85 3.47 -16.70
C SER A 184 -5.09 2.40 -15.93
N PHE A 185 -5.25 2.35 -14.62
CA PHE A 185 -4.56 1.43 -13.73
C PHE A 185 -5.50 0.53 -12.94
N VAL A 186 -5.03 -0.69 -12.66
CA VAL A 186 -5.72 -1.72 -11.88
C VAL A 186 -4.73 -2.47 -10.98
N GLY A 187 -5.25 -3.09 -9.93
CA GLY A 187 -4.49 -3.84 -8.93
C GLY A 187 -4.09 -5.25 -9.33
N ASN A 188 -4.68 -5.76 -10.42
CA ASN A 188 -4.39 -7.09 -10.94
C ASN A 188 -3.05 -7.11 -11.70
N VAL A 189 -1.95 -7.10 -10.95
CA VAL A 189 -0.60 -7.15 -11.51
C VAL A 189 -0.19 -8.61 -11.69
N LEU A 190 -0.18 -9.09 -12.92
CA LEU A 190 0.17 -10.47 -13.23
C LEU A 190 1.61 -10.75 -12.82
N GLY A 191 1.81 -11.82 -12.04
CA GLY A 191 3.13 -12.24 -11.55
C GLY A 191 3.69 -11.41 -10.39
N ALA A 192 2.91 -10.47 -9.82
CA ALA A 192 3.36 -9.62 -8.72
C ALA A 192 2.41 -9.62 -7.51
N ASN A 193 1.58 -10.65 -7.35
CA ASN A 193 0.74 -10.80 -6.14
C ASN A 193 1.60 -10.84 -4.86
N ASN A 194 2.80 -11.40 -4.95
CA ASN A 194 3.85 -11.22 -3.95
C ASN A 194 4.91 -10.25 -4.50
N PRO A 195 5.03 -9.03 -3.95
CA PRO A 195 5.94 -8.01 -4.49
C PRO A 195 7.39 -8.15 -4.03
N THR A 196 7.78 -9.22 -3.33
CA THR A 196 9.13 -9.34 -2.71
C THR A 196 10.24 -9.13 -3.72
N ARG A 197 10.16 -9.76 -4.90
CA ARG A 197 11.16 -9.59 -5.96
C ARG A 197 11.26 -8.14 -6.43
N LEU A 198 10.12 -7.49 -6.66
CA LEU A 198 10.08 -6.08 -7.07
C LEU A 198 10.65 -5.17 -5.97
N LEU A 199 10.33 -5.46 -4.70
CA LEU A 199 10.82 -4.68 -3.57
C LEU A 199 12.33 -4.81 -3.38
N LEU A 200 12.91 -5.99 -3.68
CA LEU A 200 14.37 -6.17 -3.70
C LEU A 200 15.02 -5.38 -4.84
N GLU A 201 14.38 -5.29 -6.00
CA GLU A 201 14.85 -4.42 -7.10
C GLU A 201 14.81 -2.94 -6.68
N GLU A 202 13.76 -2.51 -5.98
CA GLU A 202 13.68 -1.17 -5.40
C GLU A 202 14.79 -0.91 -4.36
N ALA A 203 15.03 -1.85 -3.44
CA ALA A 203 16.12 -1.75 -2.48
C ALA A 203 17.48 -1.60 -3.18
N SER A 204 17.71 -2.40 -4.23
CA SER A 204 18.93 -2.32 -5.04
C SER A 204 19.07 -0.95 -5.73
N ASN A 205 17.97 -0.41 -6.25
CA ASN A 205 17.94 0.89 -6.91
C ASN A 205 18.21 2.05 -5.94
N MET A 206 17.72 1.96 -4.70
CA MET A 206 17.84 3.01 -3.69
C MET A 206 19.17 2.98 -2.95
N TYR A 207 19.58 1.79 -2.50
CA TYR A 207 20.71 1.63 -1.60
C TYR A 207 21.99 1.19 -2.31
N GLY A 208 21.89 0.86 -3.61
CA GLY A 208 22.99 0.36 -4.42
C GLY A 208 23.09 -1.18 -4.42
N LYS A 209 23.66 -1.72 -5.50
CA LYS A 209 23.77 -3.18 -5.72
C LYS A 209 24.69 -3.89 -4.73
N ASP A 210 25.65 -3.17 -4.17
CA ASP A 210 26.65 -3.74 -3.26
C ASP A 210 26.17 -3.81 -1.81
N ARG A 211 25.01 -3.21 -1.48
CA ARG A 211 24.44 -3.30 -0.14
C ARG A 211 23.67 -4.60 0.04
N ARG A 212 24.01 -5.33 1.11
CA ARG A 212 23.33 -6.57 1.50
C ARG A 212 22.05 -6.25 2.27
N VAL A 213 20.97 -6.94 1.91
CA VAL A 213 19.73 -6.92 2.67
C VAL A 213 19.93 -7.78 3.93
N ALA A 214 19.75 -7.18 5.10
CA ALA A 214 19.94 -7.86 6.38
C ALA A 214 18.76 -8.80 6.71
N GLN A 215 17.53 -8.39 6.38
CA GLN A 215 16.31 -9.14 6.68
C GLN A 215 15.23 -8.87 5.64
N ILE A 216 14.43 -9.89 5.33
CA ILE A 216 13.23 -9.79 4.50
C ILE A 216 12.09 -10.45 5.26
N ILE A 217 10.95 -9.75 5.36
CA ILE A 217 9.71 -10.33 5.86
C ILE A 217 8.69 -10.27 4.71
N SER A 218 8.34 -11.45 4.19
CA SER A 218 7.30 -11.61 3.17
C SER A 218 6.08 -12.25 3.82
N LEU A 219 4.97 -11.52 3.87
CA LEU A 219 3.72 -11.96 4.49
C LEU A 219 2.68 -12.21 3.40
N GLY A 220 2.22 -13.45 3.31
CA GLY A 220 1.17 -13.90 2.38
C GLY A 220 -0.21 -13.92 3.05
N CYS A 221 -1.28 -13.86 2.24
CA CYS A 221 -2.68 -13.93 2.70
C CYS A 221 -3.30 -15.34 2.67
N GLY A 222 -2.50 -16.39 2.48
CA GLY A 222 -3.00 -17.73 2.16
C GLY A 222 -3.08 -17.98 0.66
N ILE A 223 -3.51 -19.19 0.28
CA ILE A 223 -3.70 -19.64 -1.12
C ILE A 223 -5.13 -19.36 -1.58
#